data_AF-A0A1N6H5A6-F1
#
_entry.id   AF-A0A1N6H5A6-F1
#
_cell.length_a   1.000
_cell.length_b   1.000
_cell.length_c   1.000
_cell.angle_alpha   90.00
_cell.angle_beta   90.00
_cell.angle_gamma   90.00
#
_symmetry.space_group_name_H-M   'P 1'
#
loop_
_entity.id
_entity.type
_entity.pdbx_description
1 polymer ?
#
loop_
_entity_poly.entity_id
_entity_poly.type
_entity_poly.pdbx_seq_one_letter_code
_entity_poly.pdbx_strand_id
1 'polypeptide(L)' 'MSEKEMNNQRAIYALSDLRMYASSHSLDAIDYAIEVLQKLENAGVKKPLESLKPEEK' A
#
# COMPACT_ATOMS: atom_id res chain seq x y z
N MET A 1 -14.58 -8.41 14.98
CA MET A 1 -14.44 -7.56 13.78
C MET A 1 -13.88 -8.45 12.70
N SER A 2 -14.55 -8.60 11.55
CA SER A 2 -13.91 -9.27 10.41
C SER A 2 -12.69 -8.43 10.06
N GLU A 3 -11.48 -8.97 10.30
CA GLU A 3 -10.23 -8.47 9.72
C GLU A 3 -10.40 -8.59 8.21
N LYS A 4 -11.05 -7.57 7.68
CA LYS A 4 -11.36 -7.46 6.28
C LYS A 4 -9.97 -7.37 5.64
N GLU A 5 -9.60 -8.34 4.81
CA GLU A 5 -8.26 -8.49 4.23
C GLU A 5 -7.69 -7.17 3.67
N MET A 6 -6.40 -6.94 3.91
CA MET A 6 -5.69 -5.76 3.42
C MET A 6 -5.31 -5.94 1.94
N ASN A 7 -5.68 -4.97 1.11
CA ASN A 7 -5.35 -4.92 -0.32
C ASN A 7 -4.87 -3.51 -0.68
N ASN A 8 -4.41 -3.30 -1.92
CA ASN A 8 -3.86 -2.00 -2.33
C ASN A 8 -4.82 -0.85 -2.04
N GLN A 9 -6.09 -0.98 -2.44
CA GLN A 9 -7.08 0.10 -2.29
C GLN A 9 -7.22 0.51 -0.82
N ARG A 10 -7.31 -0.46 0.08
CA ARG A 10 -7.50 -0.20 1.50
C ARG A 10 -6.24 0.35 2.16
N ALA A 11 -5.06 -0.09 1.72
CA ALA A 11 -3.80 0.50 2.14
C ALA A 11 -3.67 1.96 1.64
N ILE A 12 -4.04 2.25 0.40
CA ILE A 12 -4.03 3.62 -0.16
C ILE A 12 -4.95 4.53 0.65
N TYR A 13 -6.18 4.09 0.97
CA TYR A 13 -7.10 4.88 1.80
C TYR A 13 -6.51 5.18 3.18
N ALA A 14 -6.01 4.17 3.89
CA ALA A 14 -5.41 4.37 5.21
C ALA A 14 -4.18 5.28 5.17
N LEU A 15 -3.32 5.13 4.16
CA LEU A 15 -2.14 5.99 3.97
C LEU A 15 -2.52 7.43 3.65
N SER A 16 -3.56 7.64 2.84
CA SER A 16 -4.07 8.97 2.50
C SER A 16 -4.60 9.70 3.75
N ASP A 17 -5.29 8.99 4.64
CA ASP A 17 -5.77 9.53 5.92
C ASP A 17 -4.59 9.89 6.85
N LEU A 18 -3.59 9.00 6.95
CA LEU A 18 -2.39 9.22 7.78
C LEU A 18 -1.55 10.41 7.29
N ARG A 19 -1.62 10.71 6.00
CA ARG A 19 -0.89 11.82 5.38
C ARG A 19 -1.21 13.17 6.02
N MET A 20 -2.43 13.35 6.54
CA MET A 20 -2.85 14.59 7.21
C MET A 20 -2.13 14.83 8.55
N TYR A 21 -1.57 13.79 9.16
CA TYR A 21 -0.94 13.83 10.49
C TYR A 21 0.58 13.59 10.44
N ALA A 22 1.13 13.34 9.26
CA ALA A 22 2.52 12.94 9.09
C ALA A 22 3.47 14.15 9.05
N SER A 23 4.69 13.95 9.55
CA SER A 23 5.78 14.92 9.40
C SER A 23 6.21 15.04 7.94
N SER A 24 6.82 16.15 7.54
CA SER A 24 7.28 16.38 6.16
C SER A 24 8.19 15.26 5.63
N HIS A 25 9.09 14.75 6.48
CA HIS A 25 9.96 13.63 6.12
C HIS A 25 9.18 12.33 5.84
N SER A 26 8.08 12.12 6.56
CA SER A 26 7.22 10.94 6.39
C SER A 26 6.26 11.07 5.21
N LEU A 27 5.96 12.30 4.76
CA LEU A 27 5.09 12.54 3.61
C LEU A 27 5.66 11.91 2.34
N ASP A 28 6.95 12.11 2.05
CA ASP A 28 7.59 11.56 0.86
C ASP A 28 7.51 10.03 0.83
N ALA A 29 7.72 9.38 1.98
CA ALA A 29 7.60 7.93 2.12
C ALA A 29 6.15 7.44 1.93
N ILE A 30 5.17 8.18 2.46
CA ILE A 30 3.74 7.87 2.30
C ILE A 30 3.33 8.02 0.83
N ASP A 31 3.72 9.12 0.18
CA ASP A 31 3.40 9.38 -1.23
C ASP A 31 4.03 8.32 -2.14
N TYR A 32 5.29 7.97 -1.89
CA TYR A 32 5.94 6.86 -2.59
C TYR A 32 5.17 5.54 -2.42
N ALA A 33 4.78 5.19 -1.19
CA ALA A 33 4.04 3.97 -0.93
C ALA A 33 2.67 3.95 -1.65
N ILE A 34 1.96 5.08 -1.66
CA ILE A 34 0.69 5.22 -2.39
C ILE A 34 0.92 5.01 -3.90
N GLU A 35 1.93 5.64 -4.49
CA GLU A 35 2.23 5.50 -5.92
C GLU A 35 2.55 4.04 -6.30
N VAL A 36 3.33 3.34 -5.48
CA VAL A 36 3.64 1.91 -5.68
C VAL A 36 2.37 1.07 -5.67
N LEU A 37 1.51 1.26 -4.67
CA LEU A 37 0.26 0.51 -4.54
C LEU A 37 -0.71 0.79 -5.71
N GLN A 38 -0.76 2.03 -6.20
CA GLN A 38 -1.55 2.38 -7.40
C GLN A 38 -1.03 1.69 -8.65
N LYS A 39 0.29 1.66 -8.86
CA LYS A 39 0.90 0.94 -9.99
C LYS A 39 0.63 -0.56 -9.93
N LEU A 40 0.69 -1.16 -8.74
CA LEU A 40 0.37 -2.58 -8.53
C LEU A 40 -1.10 -2.87 -8.83
N GLU A 41 -2.02 -2.02 -8.37
CA GLU A 41 -3.45 -2.15 -8.69
C GLU A 41 -3.70 -2.07 -10.20
N ASN A 42 -3.08 -1.11 -10.88
CA ASN A 42 -3.17 -0.93 -12.33
C ASN A 42 -2.56 -2.11 -13.11
N ALA A 43 -1.55 -2.79 -12.53
CA ALA A 43 -0.98 -4.01 -13.07
C ALA A 43 -1.79 -5.28 -12.74
N GLY A 44 -2.92 -5.14 -12.03
CA GLY A 44 -3.79 -6.25 -11.63
C GLY A 44 -3.35 -7.00 -10.36
N VAL A 45 -2.27 -6.57 -9.70
CA VAL A 45 -1.73 -7.18 -8.48
C VAL A 45 -2.42 -6.60 -7.26
N LYS A 46 -3.61 -7.08 -6.91
CA LYS A 46 -4.46 -6.51 -5.84
C LYS A 46 -3.94 -6.76 -4.42
N LYS A 47 -3.19 -7.85 -4.25
CA LYS A 47 -2.67 -8.32 -2.96
C LYS A 47 -1.17 -8.63 -3.07
N PRO A 48 -0.31 -7.61 -3.11
CA PRO A 48 1.11 -7.79 -3.42
C PRO A 48 1.84 -8.70 -2.44
N LEU A 49 1.49 -8.66 -1.15
CA LEU A 49 2.10 -9.51 -0.12
C LEU A 49 1.77 -11.00 -0.27
N GLU A 50 0.64 -11.35 -0.89
CA GLU A 50 0.27 -12.75 -1.20
C GLU A 50 0.80 -13.18 -2.57
N SER A 51 0.99 -12.22 -3.48
CA SER A 51 1.36 -12.48 -4.88
C SER A 51 2.87 -12.63 -5.09
N LEU A 52 3.67 -11.97 -4.25
CA LEU A 52 5.12 -12.04 -4.29
C LEU A 52 5.57 -13.24 -3.45
N LYS A 53 5.87 -14.37 -4.10
CA LYS A 53 6.62 -15.45 -3.45
C LYS A 53 8.08 -15.03 -3.36
N PRO A 54 8.75 -15.19 -2.21
CA PRO A 54 10.20 -15.01 -2.15
C PRO A 54 10.85 -15.97 -3.17
N GLU A 55 11.85 -15.51 -3.91
CA GLU A 55 12.69 -16.40 -4.71
C GLU A 55 13.31 -17.43 -3.75
N GLU A 56 12.97 -18.71 -3.93
CA GLU A 56 13.65 -19.81 -3.25
C GLU A 56 15.12 -19.79 -3.71
N LYS A 57 16.02 -19.42 -2.80
CA LYS A 57 17.48 -19.49 -3.01
C LYS A 57 18.00 -20.90 -2.77
#